data_AF-A0A4V2FM93-F1
#
_entry.id   AF-A0A4V2FM93-F1
#
_cell.length_a   1.000
_cell.length_b   1.000
_cell.length_c   1.000
_cell.angle_alpha   90.00
_cell.angle_beta   90.00
_cell.angle_gamma   90.00
#
_symmetry.space_group_name_H-M   'P 1'
#
loop_
_entity.id
_entity.type
_entity.pdbx_description
1 polymer ?
#
loop_
_entity_poly.entity_id
_entity_poly.type
_entity_poly.pdbx_seq_one_letter_code
_entity_poly.pdbx_strand_id
1 'polypeptide(L)' 'MTTIMQGVTYVAAILAAVVLFATESTAAGAPQEAAGAALALGIAIIPYCISSTMQRADLITHLRDRA' A
#
# COMPACT_ATOMS: atom_id res chain seq x y z
N MET A 1 17.67 1.47 -3.05
CA MET A 1 16.39 2.17 -3.36
C MET A 1 15.17 1.34 -2.96
N THR A 2 15.17 0.02 -3.17
CA THR A 2 14.07 -0.89 -2.82
C THR A 2 13.71 -0.92 -1.33
N THR A 3 14.69 -0.87 -0.41
CA THR A 3 14.45 -0.86 1.04
C THR A 3 13.62 0.35 1.51
N ILE A 4 13.82 1.53 0.91
CA ILE A 4 13.08 2.75 1.26
C ILE A 4 11.61 2.60 0.85
N MET A 5 11.34 2.07 -0.34
CA MET A 5 9.97 1.83 -0.84
C MET A 5 9.24 0.74 -0.06
N GLN A 6 9.94 -0.28 0.43
CA GLN A 6 9.38 -1.25 1.36
C GLN A 6 8.99 -0.59 2.70
N GLY A 7 9.85 0.29 3.23
CA GLY A 7 9.53 1.09 4.42
C GLY A 7 8.26 1.92 4.24
N VAL A 8 8.12 2.62 3.11
CA VAL A 8 6.92 3.40 2.77
C VAL A 8 5.68 2.50 2.69
N THR A 9 5.81 1.28 2.15
CA THR A 9 4.70 0.32 2.07
C THR A 9 4.22 -0.12 3.45
N TYR A 10 5.13 -0.40 4.39
CA TYR A 10 4.77 -0.75 5.76
C TYR A 10 4.07 0.39 6.49
N VAL A 11 4.58 1.63 6.35
CA VAL A 11 3.94 2.81 6.93
C VAL A 11 2.56 3.03 6.34
N ALA A 12 2.41 2.92 5.02
CA ALA A 12 1.12 3.05 4.36
C ALA A 12 0.11 1.96 4.79
N ALA A 13 0.55 0.73 5.00
CA ALA A 13 -0.30 -0.34 5.51
C ALA A 13 -0.82 -0.05 6.93
N ILE A 14 0.03 0.49 7.81
CA ILE A 14 -0.37 0.92 9.16
C ILE A 14 -1.38 2.07 9.07
N LEU A 15 -1.10 3.08 8.24
CA LEU A 15 -1.99 4.22 8.04
C LEU A 15 -3.35 3.78 7.48
N ALA A 16 -3.38 2.85 6.53
CA ALA A 16 -4.61 2.27 6.00
C ALA A 16 -5.45 1.59 7.09
N ALA A 17 -4.81 0.83 7.98
CA ALA A 17 -5.50 0.19 9.10
C ALA A 17 -6.10 1.24 10.07
N VAL A 18 -5.35 2.31 10.37
CA VAL A 18 -5.84 3.42 11.21
C VAL A 18 -7.01 4.13 10.55
N VAL A 19 -6.93 4.41 9.24
CA VAL A 19 -8.02 5.06 8.48
C VAL A 19 -9.25 4.17 8.47
N LEU A 20 -9.11 2.88 8.19
CA LEU A 20 -10.25 1.94 8.21
C LEU A 20 -10.92 1.95 9.59
N PHE A 21 -10.15 1.75 10.65
CA PHE A 21 -10.67 1.74 12.01
C PHE A 21 -11.37 3.05 12.38
N ALA A 22 -10.74 4.20 12.07
CA ALA A 22 -11.32 5.51 12.35
C ALA A 22 -12.64 5.72 11.59
N THR A 23 -12.70 5.29 10.32
CA THR A 23 -13.90 5.49 9.50
C THR A 23 -15.04 4.60 9.97
N GLU A 24 -14.77 3.33 10.26
CA GLU A 24 -15.78 2.40 10.81
C GLU A 24 -16.26 2.84 12.20
N SER A 25 -15.35 3.33 13.06
CA SER A 25 -15.72 3.80 14.41
C SER A 25 -16.58 5.07 14.43
N THR A 26 -16.63 5.80 13.31
CA THR A 26 -17.38 7.07 13.16
C THR A 26 -18.46 7.00 12.08
N ALA A 27 -18.66 5.84 11.45
CA ALA A 27 -19.61 5.70 10.37
C ALA A 27 -21.05 5.78 10.88
N ALA A 28 -21.85 6.64 10.25
CA ALA A 28 -23.29 6.77 10.56
C ALA A 28 -24.16 5.84 9.70
N GLY A 29 -23.56 5.08 8.78
CA GLY A 29 -24.26 4.11 7.95
C GLY A 29 -23.39 3.48 6.86
N ALA A 30 -23.95 2.44 6.22
CA ALA A 30 -23.27 1.60 5.23
C ALA A 30 -22.53 2.34 4.09
N PRO A 31 -23.03 3.48 3.55
CA PRO A 31 -22.29 4.21 2.50
C PRO A 31 -20.94 4.77 2.99
N GLN A 32 -20.86 5.17 4.26
CA GLN A 32 -19.65 5.76 4.84
C GLN A 32 -18.60 4.69 5.14
N GLU A 33 -19.04 3.53 5.61
CA GLU A 33 -18.19 2.34 5.80
C GLU A 33 -17.55 1.93 4.47
N ALA A 34 -18.35 1.81 3.40
CA ALA A 34 -17.85 1.47 2.07
C ALA A 34 -16.83 2.49 1.52
N ALA A 35 -17.09 3.79 1.71
CA ALA A 35 -16.17 4.84 1.29
C ALA A 35 -14.86 4.84 2.09
N GLY A 36 -14.96 4.63 3.41
CA GLY A 36 -13.81 4.47 4.30
C GLY A 36 -12.94 3.28 3.95
N ALA A 37 -13.57 2.14 3.68
CA ALA A 37 -12.90 0.93 3.24
C ALA A 37 -12.17 1.12 1.89
N ALA A 38 -12.82 1.78 0.92
CA ALA A 38 -12.19 2.08 -0.36
C ALA A 38 -10.96 3.01 -0.21
N LEU A 39 -11.04 4.02 0.67
CA LEU A 39 -9.92 4.92 0.97
C LEU A 39 -8.75 4.17 1.63
N ALA A 40 -9.03 3.36 2.64
CA ALA A 40 -8.02 2.54 3.31
C ALA A 40 -7.32 1.59 2.33
N LEU A 41 -8.09 0.92 1.46
CA LEU A 41 -7.53 0.06 0.42
C LEU A 41 -6.67 0.85 -0.57
N GLY A 42 -7.10 2.05 -0.99
CA GLY A 42 -6.30 2.91 -1.87
C GLY A 42 -4.94 3.27 -1.28
N ILE A 43 -4.92 3.62 0.02
CA ILE A 43 -3.69 3.95 0.75
C ILE A 43 -2.73 2.75 0.82
N ALA A 44 -3.26 1.53 1.01
CA ALA A 44 -2.42 0.32 1.10
C ALA A 44 -1.96 -0.21 -0.27
N ILE A 45 -2.84 -0.23 -1.27
CA ILE A 45 -2.61 -0.92 -2.55
C ILE A 45 -1.64 -0.14 -3.44
N ILE A 46 -1.77 1.19 -3.53
CA ILE A 46 -0.94 1.98 -4.45
C ILE A 46 0.56 1.84 -4.14
N PRO A 47 1.03 2.04 -2.89
CA PRO A 47 2.45 1.89 -2.56
C PRO A 47 2.94 0.45 -2.74
N TYR A 48 2.11 -0.54 -2.40
CA TYR A 48 2.44 -1.95 -2.58
C TYR A 48 2.69 -2.29 -4.06
N CYS A 49 1.82 -1.85 -4.97
CA CYS A 49 1.98 -2.09 -6.41
C CYS A 49 3.26 -1.47 -6.96
N ILE A 50 3.59 -0.24 -6.53
CA ILE A 50 4.82 0.43 -6.96
C ILE A 50 6.06 -0.30 -6.41
N SER A 51 6.05 -0.63 -5.11
CA SER A 51 7.14 -1.35 -4.45
C SER A 51 7.42 -2.71 -5.09
N SER A 52 6.36 -3.48 -5.38
CA SER A 52 6.46 -4.78 -6.07
C SER A 52 7.01 -4.65 -7.49
N THR A 53 6.56 -3.64 -8.24
CA THR A 53 7.06 -3.39 -9.60
C THR A 53 8.53 -3.03 -9.61
N MET A 54 8.96 -2.17 -8.69
CA MET A 54 10.38 -1.80 -8.56
C MET A 54 11.26 -2.98 -8.15
N GLN A 55 10.79 -3.82 -7.23
CA GLN A 55 11.53 -5.03 -6.83
C GLN A 55 11.74 -5.99 -8.00
N ARG A 56 10.72 -6.16 -8.86
CA ARG A 56 10.83 -6.99 -10.07
C ARG A 56 11.77 -6.39 -11.11
N ALA A 57 11.70 -5.07 -11.30
CA ALA A 57 12.61 -4.36 -12.22
C ALA A 57 14.08 -4.51 -11.79
N ASP A 58 14.35 -4.33 -10.50
CA ASP A 58 15.68 -4.51 -9.91
C ASP A 58 16.21 -5.94 -10.11
N LEU A 59 15.35 -6.95 -9.89
CA LEU A 59 15.71 -8.35 -10.14
C LEU A 59 16.09 -8.61 -11.60
N ILE A 60 15.31 -8.09 -12.56
CA ILE A 60 15.60 -8.25 -14.00
C ILE A 60 16.94 -7.63 -14.36
N THR A 61 17.25 -6.43 -13.84
CA THR A 61 18.54 -5.78 -14.10
C THR A 61 19.70 -6.61 -13.53
N HIS A 62 19.56 -7.15 -12.31
CA HIS A 62 20.59 -7.99 -11.71
C HIS A 62 20.82 -9.31 -12.47
N LEU A 63 19.79 -9.86 -13.11
CA LEU A 63 19.93 -11.07 -13.94
C LEU A 63 20.58 -10.77 -15.28
N ARG A 64 20.24 -9.64 -15.91
CA ARG A 64 20.86 -9.20 -17.17
C ARG A 64 22.36 -8.98 -17.00
N ASP A 65 22.78 -8.34 -15.92
CA ASP A 65 24.20 -8.02 -15.70
C ASP A 65 25.06 -9.27 -15.34
N ARG A 66 24.42 -10.44 -15.16
CA ARG A 66 25.07 -11.74 -14.91
C ARG A 66 25.09 -12.68 -16.12
N ALA A 67 24.44 -12.30 -17.23
CA ALA A 67 24.37 -13.07 -18.47
C ALA A 67 25.42 -12.58 -19.48
#